data_AF-R8BJI0-F1
#
_entry.id   AF-R8BJI0-F1
#
_cell.length_a   1.000
_cell.length_b   1.000
_cell.length_c   1.000
_cell.angle_alpha   90.00
_cell.angle_beta   90.00
_cell.angle_gamma   90.00
#
_symmetry.space_group_name_H-M   'P 1'
#
loop_
_entity.id
_entity.type
_entity.pdbx_description
1 polymer ?
#
loop_
_entity_poly.entity_id
_entity_poly.type
_entity_poly.pdbx_seq_one_letter_code
_entity_poly.pdbx_strand_id
1 'polypeptide(L)'
;MAAPAVKMINTRKMRYTGDAMSALKGSDLKNNLHSHDNCKDSIFRENGGDNGPSSKRVWLDRQYETRPPLEADGTFRHIGSYPLTSNLAPWLSKALASYKPEDKVLELVKPYAAAFHNFVESERKSSTGLHDLDAIELTYQYTLEIGAAILLAADATDKPVDLQAEFHTSRAGGDNHFSSWGKVLTGLECDPPIIVQFPFYLMMCQSFTFEPNSAREDYVYSALTGVDWAKGNNKFNDRIRAFESLAKASLPTLDDKKSGQDRCFWRVALAYLRAMNDCENARSFKIPKVAAIKHGLDDELVIAARALDTIGSAYMCSDGAAWLDNEGMDSLIGSALPNDVMDLHTDIRTGETRNLLRLLYPEGLTIEQSMKTVSTLLSGMLCEIFRGHHRARFNNREDGRIAATSPPYSFCRARHRKIFETLEMYITHYPKFWEWTWEIFRMAKEQVTEEGLLEPLVCGLKRARTQEPLPPSPATKFYNLYYDMVENGAAQVEKRQPLGVTDDLAPVIRKIHSLWHKEILEDNKKPGWGIEYDAESDGLFSEAGTILSNRSAISDDMYKFAIAYGRLSMGLPYVAYHTVDAIIMAYGAL
;
A
#
# COMPACT_ATOMS: atom_id res chain seq x y z
N MET A 1 3.02 -30.70 -28.16
CA MET A 1 2.00 -30.43 -27.13
C MET A 1 1.69 -28.95 -27.19
N ALA A 2 0.43 -28.58 -27.45
CA ALA A 2 0.02 -27.18 -27.44
C ALA A 2 0.08 -26.67 -25.99
N ALA A 3 0.65 -25.48 -25.78
CA ALA A 3 0.58 -24.81 -24.49
C ALA A 3 -0.90 -24.66 -24.09
N PRO A 4 -1.27 -24.91 -22.82
CA PRO A 4 -2.63 -24.69 -22.38
C PRO A 4 -2.96 -23.21 -22.64
N ALA A 5 -4.03 -22.95 -23.39
CA ALA A 5 -4.53 -21.60 -23.62
C ALA A 5 -4.68 -20.91 -22.27
N VAL A 6 -3.91 -19.83 -22.06
CA VAL A 6 -3.99 -19.00 -20.86
C VAL A 6 -5.42 -18.45 -20.81
N LYS A 7 -6.25 -19.04 -19.95
CA LYS A 7 -7.58 -18.49 -19.67
C LYS A 7 -7.36 -17.15 -18.97
N MET A 8 -7.62 -16.06 -19.68
CA MET A 8 -7.65 -14.70 -19.11
C MET A 8 -8.37 -14.67 -17.76
N ILE A 9 -7.90 -13.80 -16.87
CA ILE A 9 -8.41 -13.59 -15.51
C ILE A 9 -9.93 -13.33 -15.56
N ASN A 10 -10.70 -14.10 -14.78
CA ASN A 10 -12.15 -13.96 -14.73
C ASN A 10 -12.58 -13.01 -13.60
N THR A 11 -12.31 -11.71 -13.79
CA THR A 11 -12.79 -10.62 -12.92
C THR A 11 -14.33 -10.60 -12.77
N ARG A 12 -15.06 -11.28 -13.67
CA ARG A 12 -16.51 -11.45 -13.62
C ARG A 12 -17.00 -12.39 -12.50
N LYS A 13 -16.09 -13.00 -11.73
CA LYS A 13 -16.42 -13.81 -10.55
C LYS A 13 -16.58 -13.04 -9.23
N MET A 14 -16.24 -11.74 -9.16
CA MET A 14 -16.56 -10.91 -7.98
C MET A 14 -18.05 -11.00 -7.64
N ARG A 15 -18.38 -11.37 -6.41
CA ARG A 15 -19.76 -11.47 -5.90
C ARG A 15 -20.09 -10.24 -5.06
N TYR A 16 -20.97 -9.39 -5.58
CA TYR A 16 -21.55 -8.26 -4.86
C TYR A 16 -23.01 -8.55 -4.54
N THR A 17 -23.58 -7.86 -3.55
CA THR A 17 -25.04 -7.85 -3.35
C THR A 17 -25.73 -7.15 -4.53
N GLY A 18 -27.05 -7.37 -4.68
CA GLY A 18 -27.83 -6.78 -5.78
C GLY A 18 -27.72 -5.25 -5.81
N ASP A 19 -27.82 -4.60 -4.66
CA ASP A 19 -27.74 -3.14 -4.55
C ASP A 19 -26.32 -2.62 -4.81
N ALA A 20 -25.28 -3.27 -4.26
CA ALA A 20 -23.90 -2.88 -4.49
C ALA A 20 -23.51 -3.07 -5.97
N MET A 21 -23.96 -4.14 -6.61
CA MET A 21 -23.77 -4.35 -8.05
C MET A 21 -24.51 -3.30 -8.88
N SER A 22 -25.72 -2.92 -8.47
CA SER A 22 -26.49 -1.88 -9.15
C SER A 22 -25.81 -0.51 -9.05
N ALA A 23 -25.29 -0.15 -7.87
CA ALA A 23 -24.50 1.06 -7.67
C ALA A 23 -23.23 1.07 -8.53
N LEU A 24 -22.49 -0.05 -8.56
CA LEU A 24 -21.31 -0.22 -9.41
C LEU A 24 -21.60 -0.11 -10.91
N LYS A 25 -22.72 -0.68 -11.38
CA LYS A 25 -23.12 -0.62 -12.79
C LYS A 25 -23.66 0.75 -13.20
N GLY A 26 -24.36 1.40 -12.28
CA GLY A 26 -25.01 2.69 -12.51
C GLY A 26 -24.06 3.89 -12.42
N SER A 27 -22.83 3.70 -11.94
CA SER A 27 -21.85 4.78 -11.86
C SER A 27 -21.33 5.15 -13.25
N ASP A 28 -21.46 6.43 -13.64
CA ASP A 28 -20.94 6.95 -14.91
C ASP A 28 -19.45 7.35 -14.84
N LEU A 29 -18.68 6.64 -13.99
CA LEU A 29 -17.28 6.96 -13.66
C LEU A 29 -16.39 7.12 -14.89
N LYS A 30 -16.55 6.25 -15.89
CA LYS A 30 -15.68 6.25 -17.08
C LYS A 30 -15.78 7.54 -17.89
N ASN A 31 -16.96 8.14 -17.91
CA ASN A 31 -17.24 9.27 -18.78
C ASN A 31 -17.00 10.61 -18.07
N ASN A 32 -17.05 10.62 -16.73
CA ASN A 32 -17.11 11.86 -15.95
C ASN A 32 -15.98 12.02 -14.91
N LEU A 33 -15.00 11.10 -14.83
CA LEU A 33 -13.89 11.23 -13.88
C LEU A 33 -13.21 12.61 -14.05
N HIS A 34 -13.03 13.34 -12.96
CA HIS A 34 -12.39 14.65 -13.03
C HIS A 34 -10.94 14.52 -13.48
N SER A 35 -10.46 15.49 -14.25
CA SER A 35 -9.04 15.56 -14.62
C SER A 35 -8.18 15.84 -13.41
N HIS A 36 -7.04 15.15 -13.29
CA HIS A 36 -5.99 15.46 -12.32
C HIS A 36 -5.47 16.90 -12.46
N ASP A 37 -5.50 17.49 -13.67
CA ASP A 37 -5.08 18.88 -13.89
C ASP A 37 -6.04 19.92 -13.27
N ASN A 38 -7.26 19.51 -12.87
CA ASN A 38 -8.24 20.37 -12.21
C ASN A 38 -8.13 20.31 -10.68
N CYS A 39 -7.19 19.54 -10.10
CA CYS A 39 -6.95 19.58 -8.67
C CYS A 39 -6.52 21.02 -8.30
N LYS A 40 -7.23 21.69 -7.37
CA LYS A 40 -6.82 23.03 -6.95
C LYS A 40 -5.41 22.99 -6.36
N ASP A 41 -4.50 23.72 -6.99
CA ASP A 41 -3.11 23.80 -6.56
C ASP A 41 -2.98 24.60 -5.28
N SER A 42 -2.26 24.05 -4.31
CA SER A 42 -1.58 24.85 -3.30
C SER A 42 -0.41 25.58 -3.97
N ILE A 43 -0.69 26.72 -4.61
CA ILE A 43 0.29 27.69 -5.13
C ILE A 43 1.48 27.00 -5.84
N PHE A 44 1.23 26.46 -7.03
CA PHE A 44 2.32 26.13 -7.96
C PHE A 44 3.06 27.45 -8.28
N ARG A 45 4.26 27.65 -7.73
CA ARG A 45 5.12 28.71 -8.22
C ARG A 45 5.68 28.24 -9.55
N GLU A 46 5.09 28.72 -10.64
CA GLU A 46 5.70 28.69 -11.98
C GLU A 46 7.05 29.42 -11.91
N ASN A 47 8.10 28.73 -11.49
CA ASN A 47 9.45 29.18 -11.74
C ASN A 47 9.80 28.74 -13.15
N GLY A 48 9.81 29.72 -14.06
CA GLY A 48 10.16 29.57 -15.46
C GLY A 48 11.40 28.70 -15.66
N GLY A 49 11.32 27.84 -16.68
CA GLY A 49 12.35 26.89 -17.04
C GLY A 49 13.66 27.59 -17.41
N ASP A 50 14.61 27.54 -16.48
CA ASP A 50 16.03 27.65 -16.76
C ASP A 50 16.67 26.26 -16.53
N ASN A 51 17.38 25.75 -17.54
CA ASN A 51 17.99 24.42 -17.54
C ASN A 51 19.19 24.35 -16.58
N GLY A 52 19.06 23.63 -15.46
CA GLY A 52 20.18 23.16 -14.64
C GLY A 52 19.74 22.43 -13.35
N PRO A 53 20.52 21.47 -12.78
CA PRO A 53 21.71 20.79 -13.30
C PRO A 53 21.39 19.32 -13.64
N SER A 54 20.90 19.03 -14.86
CA SER A 54 20.85 17.65 -15.36
C SER A 54 22.25 17.01 -15.42
N SER A 55 23.30 17.82 -15.59
CA SER A 55 24.69 17.39 -15.76
C SER A 55 25.32 16.65 -14.57
N LYS A 56 24.69 16.62 -13.39
CA LYS A 56 25.19 15.88 -12.22
C LYS A 56 24.49 14.54 -11.99
N ARG A 57 23.41 14.22 -12.72
CA ARG A 57 22.70 12.95 -12.60
C ARG A 57 23.46 11.84 -13.33
N VAL A 58 24.05 10.96 -12.54
CA VAL A 58 24.92 9.86 -13.03
C VAL A 58 24.18 8.79 -13.85
N TRP A 59 22.86 8.76 -13.78
CA TRP A 59 22.01 7.77 -14.44
C TRP A 59 21.47 8.24 -15.81
N LEU A 60 21.84 9.45 -16.27
CA LEU A 60 21.49 9.92 -17.61
C LEU A 60 22.41 9.34 -18.71
N ASP A 61 23.59 8.84 -18.33
CA ASP A 61 24.59 8.31 -19.26
C ASP A 61 24.33 6.83 -19.59
N ARG A 62 23.47 6.57 -20.58
CA ARG A 62 23.10 5.21 -20.99
C ARG A 62 24.16 4.55 -21.86
N GLN A 63 24.39 3.25 -21.63
CA GLN A 63 25.30 2.44 -22.46
C GLN A 63 24.54 1.57 -23.46
N TYR A 64 23.32 1.16 -23.12
CA TYR A 64 22.46 0.34 -23.97
C TYR A 64 21.11 1.04 -24.21
N GLU A 65 20.66 1.04 -25.46
CA GLU A 65 19.30 1.48 -25.78
C GLU A 65 18.28 0.46 -25.29
N THR A 66 17.15 0.96 -24.81
CA THR A 66 16.00 0.12 -24.47
C THR A 66 15.51 -0.56 -25.74
N ARG A 67 15.29 -1.88 -25.65
CA ARG A 67 14.76 -2.63 -26.80
C ARG A 67 13.43 -2.05 -27.25
N PRO A 68 13.15 -2.03 -28.55
CA PRO A 68 11.85 -1.59 -29.04
C PRO A 68 10.74 -2.45 -28.42
N PRO A 69 9.52 -1.89 -28.27
CA PRO A 69 8.39 -2.63 -27.76
C PRO A 69 8.17 -3.92 -28.55
N LEU A 70 7.95 -5.03 -27.85
CA LEU A 70 7.54 -6.26 -28.49
C LEU A 70 6.11 -6.09 -29.02
N GLU A 71 5.86 -6.49 -30.27
CA GLU A 71 4.50 -6.56 -30.80
C GLU A 71 3.69 -7.53 -29.93
N ALA A 72 2.71 -7.00 -29.20
CA ALA A 72 1.79 -7.84 -28.44
C ALA A 72 0.99 -8.72 -29.41
N ASP A 73 0.97 -10.02 -29.19
CA ASP A 73 0.22 -11.02 -29.98
C ASP A 73 -1.29 -10.98 -29.73
N GLY A 74 -1.84 -9.80 -29.37
CA GLY A 74 -3.24 -9.60 -29.00
C GLY A 74 -3.62 -10.19 -27.63
N THR A 75 -2.68 -10.80 -26.89
CA THR A 75 -2.93 -11.31 -25.53
C THR A 75 -2.69 -10.27 -24.43
N PHE A 76 -1.94 -9.19 -24.73
CA PHE A 76 -1.65 -8.11 -23.80
C PHE A 76 -2.58 -6.91 -24.00
N ARG A 77 -2.78 -6.12 -22.94
CA ARG A 77 -3.54 -4.87 -23.05
C ARG A 77 -2.66 -3.72 -23.50
N HIS A 78 -3.09 -3.06 -24.55
CA HIS A 78 -2.44 -1.86 -25.07
C HIS A 78 -2.79 -0.62 -24.22
N ILE A 79 -2.17 -0.50 -23.04
CA ILE A 79 -2.31 0.68 -22.16
C ILE A 79 -1.13 1.65 -22.34
N GLY A 80 0.01 1.16 -22.85
CA GLY A 80 1.15 1.96 -23.27
C GLY A 80 1.81 1.38 -24.52
N SER A 81 2.92 1.98 -24.94
CA SER A 81 3.71 1.47 -26.07
C SER A 81 4.34 0.11 -25.77
N TYR A 82 4.76 -0.11 -24.52
CA TYR A 82 5.26 -1.40 -24.04
C TYR A 82 4.11 -2.25 -23.49
N PRO A 83 4.00 -3.54 -23.84
CA PRO A 83 2.87 -4.39 -23.44
C PRO A 83 2.63 -4.47 -21.93
N LEU A 84 3.69 -4.38 -21.13
CA LEU A 84 3.63 -4.44 -19.68
C LEU A 84 4.05 -3.14 -19.02
N THR A 85 3.91 -1.98 -19.67
CA THR A 85 4.14 -0.66 -19.04
C THR A 85 3.26 0.42 -19.67
N SER A 86 2.40 1.03 -18.86
CA SER A 86 1.58 2.18 -19.27
C SER A 86 2.43 3.43 -19.45
N ASN A 87 1.90 4.39 -20.21
CA ASN A 87 2.52 5.71 -20.31
C ASN A 87 2.47 6.43 -18.96
N LEU A 88 3.44 7.32 -18.71
CA LEU A 88 3.40 8.19 -17.54
C LEU A 88 2.18 9.12 -17.60
N ALA A 89 1.50 9.25 -16.47
CA ALA A 89 0.47 10.25 -16.24
C ALA A 89 0.99 11.67 -16.57
N PRO A 90 0.17 12.55 -17.19
CA PRO A 90 0.59 13.90 -17.52
C PRO A 90 1.04 14.73 -16.30
N TRP A 91 0.29 14.66 -15.19
CA TRP A 91 0.64 15.37 -13.96
C TRP A 91 1.96 14.86 -13.37
N LEU A 92 2.18 13.54 -13.40
CA LEU A 92 3.43 12.93 -12.95
C LEU A 92 4.60 13.41 -13.81
N SER A 93 4.43 13.38 -15.13
CA SER A 93 5.45 13.87 -16.07
C SER A 93 5.80 15.33 -15.82
N LYS A 94 4.80 16.19 -15.56
CA LYS A 94 4.99 17.60 -15.23
C LYS A 94 5.73 17.77 -13.90
N ALA A 95 5.32 17.05 -12.86
CA ALA A 95 5.96 17.09 -11.55
C ALA A 95 7.44 16.69 -11.66
N LEU A 96 7.75 15.53 -12.26
CA LEU A 96 9.13 15.04 -12.42
C LEU A 96 9.98 15.98 -13.29
N ALA A 97 9.41 16.56 -14.35
CA ALA A 97 10.13 17.52 -15.20
C ALA A 97 10.51 18.81 -14.44
N SER A 98 9.70 19.20 -13.45
CA SER A 98 9.93 20.41 -12.65
C SER A 98 10.91 20.21 -11.47
N TYR A 99 11.15 18.96 -11.05
CA TYR A 99 11.96 18.66 -9.88
C TYR A 99 13.46 18.84 -10.13
N LYS A 100 14.06 19.74 -9.35
CA LYS A 100 15.49 20.06 -9.33
C LYS A 100 16.05 19.70 -7.94
N PRO A 101 16.70 18.54 -7.77
CA PRO A 101 17.27 18.15 -6.48
C PRO A 101 18.42 19.09 -6.09
N GLU A 102 18.56 19.33 -4.80
CA GLU A 102 19.71 20.07 -4.26
C GLU A 102 21.02 19.26 -4.42
N ASP A 103 22.16 19.95 -4.45
CA ASP A 103 23.47 19.30 -4.59
C ASP A 103 23.72 18.26 -3.50
N LYS A 104 23.30 18.52 -2.25
CA LYS A 104 23.44 17.58 -1.14
C LYS A 104 22.62 16.31 -1.33
N VAL A 105 21.46 16.40 -1.98
CA VAL A 105 20.62 15.24 -2.33
C VAL A 105 21.37 14.40 -3.36
N LEU A 106 21.86 15.03 -4.43
CA LEU A 106 22.61 14.36 -5.48
C LEU A 106 23.89 13.70 -4.94
N GLU A 107 24.61 14.35 -4.04
CA GLU A 107 25.80 13.79 -3.37
C GLU A 107 25.46 12.54 -2.55
N LEU A 108 24.36 12.57 -1.79
CA LEU A 108 23.93 11.44 -0.96
C LEU A 108 23.53 10.23 -1.81
N VAL A 109 22.73 10.43 -2.87
CA VAL A 109 22.19 9.32 -3.67
C VAL A 109 23.18 8.76 -4.69
N LYS A 110 24.22 9.53 -5.06
CA LYS A 110 25.16 9.19 -6.15
C LYS A 110 25.61 7.72 -6.18
N PRO A 111 26.15 7.12 -5.09
CA PRO A 111 26.61 5.73 -5.14
C PRO A 111 25.46 4.73 -5.38
N TYR A 112 24.29 4.98 -4.80
CA TYR A 112 23.12 4.09 -4.87
C TYR A 112 22.40 4.21 -6.22
N ALA A 113 22.25 5.43 -6.71
CA ALA A 113 21.71 5.74 -8.04
C ALA A 113 22.57 5.12 -9.15
N ALA A 114 23.90 5.18 -9.02
CA ALA A 114 24.82 4.54 -9.96
C ALA A 114 24.73 3.00 -9.92
N ALA A 115 24.64 2.41 -8.72
CA ALA A 115 24.47 0.97 -8.57
C ALA A 115 23.15 0.48 -9.18
N PHE A 116 22.05 1.20 -8.92
CA PHE A 116 20.75 0.92 -9.51
C PHE A 116 20.78 1.07 -11.03
N HIS A 117 21.34 2.17 -11.56
CA HIS A 117 21.49 2.39 -13.00
C HIS A 117 22.25 1.25 -13.69
N ASN A 118 23.40 0.85 -13.14
CA ASN A 118 24.19 -0.27 -13.67
C ASN A 118 23.39 -1.60 -13.66
N PHE A 119 22.52 -1.80 -12.67
CA PHE A 119 21.62 -2.95 -12.64
C PHE A 119 20.61 -2.89 -13.79
N VAL A 120 19.95 -1.74 -14.00
CA VAL A 120 19.01 -1.56 -15.12
C VAL A 120 19.70 -1.71 -16.46
N GLU A 121 20.93 -1.18 -16.65
CA GLU A 121 21.72 -1.39 -17.87
C GLU A 121 21.97 -2.89 -18.15
N SER A 122 22.15 -3.70 -17.10
CA SER A 122 22.25 -5.15 -17.25
C SER A 122 20.91 -5.77 -17.69
N GLU A 123 19.80 -5.31 -17.12
CA GLU A 123 18.45 -5.76 -17.53
C GLU A 123 18.11 -5.33 -18.97
N ARG A 124 18.53 -4.15 -19.42
CA ARG A 124 18.36 -3.69 -20.83
C ARG A 124 18.97 -4.68 -21.83
N LYS A 125 20.13 -5.28 -21.50
CA LYS A 125 20.79 -6.30 -22.37
C LYS A 125 19.91 -7.54 -22.56
N SER A 126 19.24 -7.98 -21.51
CA SER A 126 18.45 -9.21 -21.47
C SER A 126 16.95 -9.01 -21.68
N SER A 127 16.48 -7.75 -21.68
CA SER A 127 15.07 -7.39 -21.79
C SER A 127 14.39 -8.07 -22.97
N THR A 128 13.11 -8.39 -22.79
CA THR A 128 12.29 -8.97 -23.86
C THR A 128 11.57 -7.91 -24.71
N GLY A 129 11.62 -6.63 -24.30
CA GLY A 129 10.82 -5.56 -24.91
C GLY A 129 9.38 -5.50 -24.38
N LEU A 130 9.07 -6.21 -23.29
CA LEU A 130 7.75 -6.18 -22.65
C LEU A 130 7.58 -4.99 -21.69
N HIS A 131 8.65 -4.52 -21.07
CA HIS A 131 8.63 -3.40 -20.12
C HIS A 131 9.39 -2.19 -20.67
N ASP A 132 8.87 -1.00 -20.38
CA ASP A 132 9.58 0.26 -20.59
C ASP A 132 10.56 0.47 -19.43
N LEU A 133 11.76 -0.09 -19.57
CA LEU A 133 12.81 0.04 -18.55
C LEU A 133 13.27 1.48 -18.35
N ASP A 134 13.07 2.36 -19.34
CA ASP A 134 13.42 3.77 -19.21
C ASP A 134 12.43 4.52 -18.34
N ALA A 135 11.13 4.31 -18.56
CA ALA A 135 10.08 4.87 -17.71
C ALA A 135 10.19 4.37 -16.26
N ILE A 136 10.46 3.06 -16.09
CA ILE A 136 10.61 2.44 -14.77
C ILE A 136 11.86 2.99 -14.07
N GLU A 137 13.01 3.03 -14.73
CA GLU A 137 14.21 3.59 -14.13
C GLU A 137 14.03 5.07 -13.77
N LEU A 138 13.46 5.87 -14.68
CA LEU A 138 13.20 7.29 -14.45
C LEU A 138 12.41 7.49 -13.16
N THR A 139 11.28 6.80 -13.02
CA THR A 139 10.41 6.95 -11.84
C THR A 139 11.09 6.51 -10.54
N TYR A 140 11.87 5.42 -10.55
CA TYR A 140 12.62 4.98 -9.37
C TYR A 140 13.80 5.89 -9.01
N GLN A 141 14.55 6.40 -9.99
CA GLN A 141 15.65 7.34 -9.74
C GLN A 141 15.12 8.63 -9.10
N TYR A 142 14.02 9.17 -9.62
CA TYR A 142 13.35 10.32 -9.02
C TYR A 142 12.81 10.01 -7.62
N THR A 143 12.23 8.83 -7.41
CA THR A 143 11.75 8.42 -6.08
C THR A 143 12.90 8.32 -5.09
N LEU A 144 14.07 7.78 -5.49
CA LEU A 144 15.28 7.75 -4.67
C LEU A 144 15.78 9.16 -4.33
N GLU A 145 15.82 10.07 -5.31
CA GLU A 145 16.21 11.48 -5.11
C GLU A 145 15.25 12.19 -4.14
N ILE A 146 13.94 12.00 -4.29
CA ILE A 146 12.90 12.59 -3.43
C ILE A 146 12.97 12.01 -2.02
N GLY A 147 13.12 10.69 -1.88
CA GLY A 147 13.29 10.01 -0.59
C GLY A 147 14.52 10.52 0.16
N ALA A 148 15.64 10.71 -0.54
CA ALA A 148 16.84 11.30 0.04
C ALA A 148 16.65 12.77 0.47
N ALA A 149 15.89 13.56 -0.28
CA ALA A 149 15.54 14.92 0.12
C ALA A 149 14.69 14.94 1.41
N ILE A 150 13.72 14.03 1.53
CA ILE A 150 12.91 13.84 2.74
C ILE A 150 13.79 13.44 3.93
N LEU A 151 14.71 12.48 3.74
CA LEU A 151 15.65 12.05 4.78
C LEU A 151 16.53 13.21 5.27
N LEU A 152 17.11 13.99 4.34
CA LEU A 152 17.94 15.15 4.69
C LEU A 152 17.14 16.25 5.38
N ALA A 153 15.87 16.46 5.00
CA ALA A 153 14.99 17.40 5.68
C ALA A 153 14.63 16.95 7.11
N ALA A 154 14.39 15.66 7.31
CA ALA A 154 14.17 15.08 8.63
C ALA A 154 15.43 15.23 9.52
N ASP A 155 16.62 15.01 8.95
CA ASP A 155 17.93 15.11 9.62
C ASP A 155 18.24 16.51 10.16
N ALA A 156 17.60 17.54 9.61
CA ALA A 156 17.72 18.92 10.04
C ALA A 156 16.98 19.23 11.37
N THR A 157 16.32 18.24 11.98
CA THR A 157 15.60 18.44 13.26
C THR A 157 16.53 18.71 14.45
N ASP A 158 16.14 19.68 15.27
CA ASP A 158 16.75 19.96 16.57
C ASP A 158 16.19 19.09 17.71
N LYS A 159 15.08 18.40 17.46
CA LYS A 159 14.37 17.55 18.44
C LYS A 159 14.16 16.15 17.85
N PRO A 160 15.24 15.34 17.77
CA PRO A 160 15.12 13.99 17.28
C PRO A 160 14.29 13.11 18.23
N VAL A 161 13.65 12.09 17.68
CA VAL A 161 13.08 10.99 18.45
C VAL A 161 14.19 10.09 18.98
N ASP A 162 14.03 9.61 20.22
CA ASP A 162 14.85 8.51 20.73
C ASP A 162 14.31 7.20 20.14
N LEU A 163 15.02 6.66 19.14
CA LEU A 163 14.59 5.48 18.41
C LEU A 163 14.35 4.29 19.34
N GLN A 164 13.14 3.76 19.29
CA GLN A 164 12.76 2.61 20.11
C GLN A 164 13.11 1.31 19.39
N ALA A 165 14.22 0.69 19.81
CA ALA A 165 14.68 -0.59 19.26
C ALA A 165 13.63 -1.72 19.41
N GLU A 166 12.73 -1.58 20.38
CA GLU A 166 11.56 -2.43 20.60
C GLU A 166 10.50 -2.35 19.51
N PHE A 167 10.67 -1.59 18.43
CA PHE A 167 9.82 -1.69 17.22
C PHE A 167 10.62 -2.17 16.00
N HIS A 168 11.84 -2.68 16.22
CA HIS A 168 12.73 -3.18 15.16
C HIS A 168 13.30 -4.57 15.48
N THR A 169 12.80 -5.26 16.53
CA THR A 169 13.23 -6.60 16.91
C THR A 169 12.11 -7.63 16.67
N SER A 170 12.35 -8.81 16.10
CA SER A 170 11.33 -9.89 16.02
C SER A 170 10.91 -10.50 17.38
N ARG A 171 11.33 -9.90 18.50
CA ARG A 171 10.71 -10.12 19.84
C ARG A 171 9.79 -8.96 20.25
N ALA A 172 9.76 -7.89 19.47
CA ALA A 172 8.84 -6.76 19.58
C ALA A 172 7.46 -7.02 18.98
N GLY A 173 7.35 -7.94 18.02
CA GLY A 173 6.10 -8.31 17.38
C GLY A 173 6.06 -9.80 17.15
N GLY A 174 5.03 -10.45 17.68
CA GLY A 174 4.77 -11.87 17.60
C GLY A 174 4.34 -12.32 16.21
N ASP A 175 5.17 -12.10 15.18
CA ASP A 175 4.85 -12.39 13.77
C ASP A 175 4.72 -13.90 13.47
N ASN A 176 4.86 -14.76 14.48
CA ASN A 176 4.63 -16.20 14.37
C ASN A 176 3.24 -16.54 13.81
N HIS A 177 2.26 -15.63 13.96
CA HIS A 177 0.95 -15.79 13.33
C HIS A 177 1.02 -15.87 11.80
N PHE A 178 2.08 -15.36 11.17
CA PHE A 178 2.35 -15.49 9.74
C PHE A 178 3.03 -16.79 9.32
N SER A 179 3.62 -17.56 10.25
CA SER A 179 4.44 -18.73 9.90
C SER A 179 3.66 -19.78 9.08
N SER A 180 2.39 -20.01 9.42
CA SER A 180 1.52 -20.92 8.66
C SER A 180 1.30 -20.46 7.22
N TRP A 181 1.26 -19.15 6.99
CA TRP A 181 1.00 -18.56 5.68
C TRP A 181 2.20 -18.63 4.75
N GLY A 182 3.43 -18.52 5.28
CA GLY A 182 4.66 -18.55 4.47
C GLY A 182 4.79 -19.85 3.69
N LYS A 183 4.63 -20.99 4.38
CA LYS A 183 4.66 -22.32 3.76
C LYS A 183 3.52 -22.52 2.78
N VAL A 184 2.32 -22.03 3.12
CA VAL A 184 1.12 -22.17 2.28
C VAL A 184 1.27 -21.43 0.95
N LEU A 185 1.84 -20.23 0.95
CA LEU A 185 1.91 -19.37 -0.23
C LEU A 185 3.19 -19.60 -1.05
N THR A 186 4.33 -19.75 -0.38
CA THR A 186 5.64 -19.83 -1.06
C THR A 186 6.19 -21.26 -1.14
N GLY A 187 5.63 -22.21 -0.40
CA GLY A 187 6.24 -23.53 -0.20
C GLY A 187 7.55 -23.52 0.59
N LEU A 188 7.95 -22.37 1.15
CA LEU A 188 9.17 -22.18 1.94
C LEU A 188 8.83 -21.85 3.39
N GLU A 189 9.77 -22.14 4.28
CA GLU A 189 9.77 -21.55 5.62
C GLU A 189 10.34 -20.14 5.53
N CYS A 190 9.48 -19.13 5.60
CA CYS A 190 9.89 -17.73 5.61
C CYS A 190 10.40 -17.35 7.00
N ASP A 191 11.70 -17.07 7.11
CA ASP A 191 12.34 -16.70 8.36
C ASP A 191 13.16 -15.40 8.23
N PRO A 192 12.81 -14.30 8.92
CA PRO A 192 11.71 -14.14 9.88
C PRO A 192 10.30 -14.24 9.26
N PRO A 193 9.28 -14.70 10.02
CA PRO A 193 7.89 -14.82 9.55
C PRO A 193 7.28 -13.54 8.98
N ILE A 194 7.75 -12.37 9.42
CA ILE A 194 7.31 -11.05 8.93
C ILE A 194 7.44 -10.88 7.41
N ILE A 195 8.36 -11.61 6.77
CA ILE A 195 8.55 -11.62 5.31
C ILE A 195 7.27 -12.06 4.57
N VAL A 196 6.42 -12.87 5.23
CA VAL A 196 5.18 -13.40 4.66
C VAL A 196 4.11 -12.32 4.42
N GLN A 197 4.23 -11.13 5.01
CA GLN A 197 3.30 -10.03 4.79
C GLN A 197 3.12 -9.70 3.29
N PHE A 198 4.20 -9.75 2.52
CA PHE A 198 4.18 -9.46 1.08
C PHE A 198 3.45 -10.54 0.26
N PRO A 199 3.80 -11.85 0.35
CA PRO A 199 3.05 -12.88 -0.35
C PRO A 199 1.60 -12.98 0.14
N PHE A 200 1.32 -12.68 1.41
CA PHE A 200 -0.06 -12.59 1.89
C PHE A 200 -0.82 -11.44 1.21
N TYR A 201 -0.22 -10.26 1.09
CA TYR A 201 -0.83 -9.15 0.35
C TYR A 201 -1.10 -9.51 -1.11
N LEU A 202 -0.14 -10.16 -1.76
CA LEU A 202 -0.30 -10.69 -3.12
C LEU A 202 -1.51 -11.64 -3.22
N MET A 203 -1.67 -12.57 -2.26
CA MET A 203 -2.84 -13.45 -2.18
C MET A 203 -4.14 -12.67 -2.01
N MET A 204 -4.14 -11.61 -1.20
CA MET A 204 -5.30 -10.73 -1.03
C MET A 204 -5.68 -10.08 -2.37
N CYS A 205 -4.71 -9.51 -3.11
CA CYS A 205 -4.94 -8.93 -4.43
C CYS A 205 -5.58 -9.94 -5.41
N GLN A 206 -5.13 -11.20 -5.38
CA GLN A 206 -5.65 -12.27 -6.23
C GLN A 206 -7.02 -12.80 -5.78
N SER A 207 -7.30 -12.76 -4.47
CA SER A 207 -8.57 -13.22 -3.91
C SER A 207 -9.76 -12.44 -4.47
N PHE A 208 -9.57 -11.15 -4.75
CA PHE A 208 -10.63 -10.28 -5.26
C PHE A 208 -11.06 -10.65 -6.69
N THR A 209 -10.28 -11.41 -7.45
CA THR A 209 -10.65 -11.85 -8.81
C THR A 209 -10.75 -13.35 -8.97
N PHE A 210 -10.59 -14.12 -7.89
CA PHE A 210 -10.53 -15.59 -7.91
C PHE A 210 -9.56 -16.08 -8.97
N GLU A 211 -8.35 -15.54 -8.94
CA GLU A 211 -7.35 -15.84 -9.95
C GLU A 211 -6.92 -17.31 -9.85
N PRO A 212 -7.11 -18.10 -10.92
CA PRO A 212 -6.93 -19.56 -10.83
C PRO A 212 -5.47 -20.01 -10.99
N ASN A 213 -4.55 -19.13 -11.39
CA ASN A 213 -3.21 -19.50 -11.85
C ASN A 213 -2.09 -18.61 -11.25
N SER A 214 -2.04 -18.44 -9.93
CA SER A 214 -0.87 -17.81 -9.31
C SER A 214 0.33 -18.76 -9.34
N ALA A 215 1.44 -18.34 -9.93
CA ALA A 215 2.65 -19.15 -9.90
C ALA A 215 3.27 -19.03 -8.50
N ARG A 216 3.77 -20.15 -7.96
CA ARG A 216 4.47 -20.18 -6.66
C ARG A 216 5.60 -19.15 -6.64
N GLU A 217 6.28 -19.00 -7.78
CA GLU A 217 7.38 -18.08 -8.02
C GLU A 217 7.02 -16.63 -7.75
N ASP A 218 5.77 -16.22 -8.01
CA ASP A 218 5.34 -14.84 -7.80
C ASP A 218 5.25 -14.52 -6.29
N TYR A 219 4.81 -15.49 -5.49
CA TYR A 219 4.87 -15.38 -4.02
C TYR A 219 6.30 -15.39 -3.49
N VAL A 220 7.22 -16.12 -4.13
CA VAL A 220 8.65 -16.13 -3.75
C VAL A 220 9.30 -14.78 -4.08
N TYR A 221 9.01 -14.18 -5.24
CA TYR A 221 9.44 -12.83 -5.58
C TYR A 221 8.87 -11.78 -4.64
N SER A 222 7.58 -11.87 -4.35
CA SER A 222 6.93 -11.01 -3.36
C SER A 222 7.60 -11.15 -1.99
N ALA A 223 7.93 -12.37 -1.54
CA ALA A 223 8.69 -12.57 -0.31
C ALA A 223 10.11 -11.97 -0.37
N LEU A 224 10.79 -12.03 -1.52
CA LEU A 224 12.09 -11.36 -1.70
C LEU A 224 11.99 -9.84 -1.59
N THR A 225 10.85 -9.22 -1.92
CA THR A 225 10.67 -7.77 -1.68
C THR A 225 10.65 -7.43 -0.19
N GLY A 226 10.13 -8.35 0.63
CA GLY A 226 10.17 -8.24 2.09
C GLY A 226 11.56 -8.44 2.71
N VAL A 227 12.52 -9.01 1.97
CA VAL A 227 13.89 -9.23 2.45
C VAL A 227 14.60 -7.90 2.62
N ASP A 228 14.66 -7.08 1.57
CA ASP A 228 15.35 -5.79 1.63
C ASP A 228 14.62 -4.81 2.55
N TRP A 229 13.30 -4.94 2.67
CA TRP A 229 12.53 -4.22 3.68
C TRP A 229 12.86 -4.64 5.13
N ALA A 230 13.02 -5.94 5.41
CA ALA A 230 13.31 -6.43 6.77
C ALA A 230 14.78 -6.28 7.17
N LYS A 231 15.69 -6.06 6.20
CA LYS A 231 17.11 -5.81 6.45
C LYS A 231 17.27 -4.51 7.24
N GLY A 232 18.04 -4.57 8.31
CA GLY A 232 18.34 -3.39 9.14
C GLY A 232 19.58 -3.64 10.02
N ASN A 233 19.95 -2.67 10.85
CA ASN A 233 21.09 -2.80 11.78
C ASN A 233 20.75 -3.66 13.01
N ASN A 234 20.27 -4.89 12.80
CA ASN A 234 19.80 -5.77 13.86
C ASN A 234 20.30 -7.22 13.71
N LYS A 235 19.99 -8.05 14.72
CA LYS A 235 20.39 -9.46 14.82
C LYS A 235 19.73 -10.38 13.76
N PHE A 236 18.90 -9.88 12.84
CA PHE A 236 18.20 -10.70 11.83
C PHE A 236 18.96 -10.87 10.53
N ASN A 237 20.03 -10.10 10.32
CA ASN A 237 20.76 -10.14 9.05
C ASN A 237 21.27 -11.55 8.69
N ASP A 238 21.54 -12.42 9.65
CA ASP A 238 21.92 -13.82 9.36
C ASP A 238 20.72 -14.66 8.88
N ARG A 239 19.58 -14.54 9.56
CA ARG A 239 18.34 -15.27 9.21
C ARG A 239 17.78 -14.79 7.87
N ILE A 240 17.74 -13.47 7.67
CA ILE A 240 17.30 -12.85 6.42
C ILE A 240 18.22 -13.26 5.27
N ARG A 241 19.55 -13.28 5.45
CA ARG A 241 20.49 -13.76 4.42
C ARG A 241 20.30 -15.24 4.11
N ALA A 242 20.04 -16.07 5.12
CA ALA A 242 19.75 -17.49 4.93
C ALA A 242 18.45 -17.69 4.13
N PHE A 243 17.38 -17.00 4.49
CA PHE A 243 16.13 -17.03 3.74
C PHE A 243 16.30 -16.50 2.31
N GLU A 244 16.98 -15.37 2.12
CA GLU A 244 17.22 -14.80 0.78
C GLU A 244 17.95 -15.81 -0.13
N SER A 245 18.96 -16.50 0.42
CA SER A 245 19.69 -17.56 -0.30
C SER A 245 18.79 -18.73 -0.65
N LEU A 246 17.95 -19.19 0.29
CA LEU A 246 16.98 -20.25 0.08
C LEU A 246 15.93 -19.88 -0.97
N ALA A 247 15.35 -18.68 -0.88
CA ALA A 247 14.35 -18.17 -1.80
C ALA A 247 14.92 -18.06 -3.22
N LYS A 248 16.13 -17.48 -3.37
CA LYS A 248 16.83 -17.41 -4.67
C LYS A 248 17.15 -18.79 -5.24
N ALA A 249 17.54 -19.75 -4.41
CA ALA A 249 17.78 -21.13 -4.85
C ALA A 249 16.49 -21.89 -5.23
N SER A 250 15.34 -21.47 -4.67
CA SER A 250 14.04 -22.09 -4.92
C SER A 250 13.37 -21.61 -6.21
N LEU A 251 13.77 -20.44 -6.70
CA LEU A 251 13.42 -19.98 -8.03
C LEU A 251 14.24 -20.82 -9.03
N PRO A 252 13.62 -21.54 -9.99
CA PRO A 252 14.38 -22.23 -11.02
C PRO A 252 15.32 -21.23 -11.71
N THR A 253 16.40 -21.70 -12.36
CA THR A 253 17.29 -20.84 -13.15
C THR A 253 16.47 -20.15 -14.26
N LEU A 254 15.92 -18.99 -13.94
CA LEU A 254 15.05 -18.14 -14.74
C LEU A 254 15.90 -17.50 -15.83
N ASP A 255 16.27 -18.32 -16.80
CA ASP A 255 16.41 -17.79 -18.14
C ASP A 255 15.00 -17.40 -18.57
N ASP A 256 14.68 -16.10 -18.56
CA ASP A 256 13.37 -15.59 -18.99
C ASP A 256 13.02 -16.08 -20.41
N LYS A 257 14.04 -16.46 -21.21
CA LYS A 257 13.85 -17.11 -22.52
C LYS A 257 13.36 -18.56 -22.40
N LYS A 258 13.66 -19.27 -21.32
CA LYS A 258 13.20 -20.64 -21.03
C LYS A 258 11.84 -20.67 -20.34
N SER A 259 11.57 -19.71 -19.45
CA SER A 259 10.26 -19.60 -18.77
C SER A 259 9.18 -18.97 -19.67
N GLY A 260 9.59 -18.20 -20.68
CA GLY A 260 8.66 -17.47 -21.56
C GLY A 260 7.94 -16.32 -20.86
N GLN A 261 8.41 -15.91 -19.68
CA GLN A 261 7.81 -14.87 -18.84
C GLN A 261 8.90 -13.90 -18.39
N ASP A 262 8.80 -12.65 -18.84
CA ASP A 262 9.70 -11.58 -18.44
C ASP A 262 9.35 -11.10 -17.02
N ARG A 263 10.29 -11.28 -16.09
CA ARG A 263 10.16 -10.86 -14.69
C ARG A 263 11.14 -9.72 -14.35
N CYS A 264 11.66 -9.00 -15.35
CA CYS A 264 12.61 -7.91 -15.13
C CYS A 264 12.05 -6.84 -14.18
N PHE A 265 10.75 -6.56 -14.20
CA PHE A 265 10.12 -5.63 -13.26
C PHE A 265 10.41 -5.99 -11.79
N TRP A 266 10.17 -7.25 -11.38
CA TRP A 266 10.43 -7.69 -10.01
C TRP A 266 11.90 -7.51 -9.63
N ARG A 267 12.81 -7.81 -10.56
CA ARG A 267 14.25 -7.64 -10.36
C ARG A 267 14.66 -6.18 -10.22
N VAL A 268 14.09 -5.30 -11.05
CA VAL A 268 14.33 -3.84 -11.00
C VAL A 268 13.74 -3.24 -9.72
N ALA A 269 12.51 -3.61 -9.33
CA ALA A 269 11.89 -3.18 -8.08
C ALA A 269 12.72 -3.59 -6.86
N LEU A 270 13.23 -4.83 -6.83
CA LEU A 270 14.15 -5.30 -5.79
C LEU A 270 15.46 -4.48 -5.76
N ALA A 271 16.02 -4.16 -6.93
CA ALA A 271 17.22 -3.35 -7.02
C ALA A 271 16.99 -1.92 -6.50
N TYR A 272 15.82 -1.33 -6.79
CA TYR A 272 15.41 -0.03 -6.26
C TYR A 272 15.25 -0.07 -4.73
N LEU A 273 14.53 -1.06 -4.18
CA LEU A 273 14.35 -1.19 -2.72
C LEU A 273 15.69 -1.32 -2.00
N ARG A 274 16.64 -2.07 -2.58
CA ARG A 274 18.02 -2.12 -2.06
C ARG A 274 18.69 -0.76 -2.10
N ALA A 275 18.61 -0.03 -3.22
CA ALA A 275 19.22 1.29 -3.34
C ALA A 275 18.65 2.29 -2.32
N MET A 276 17.33 2.26 -2.09
CA MET A 276 16.69 3.09 -1.07
C MET A 276 17.11 2.70 0.35
N ASN A 277 17.11 1.40 0.67
CA ASN A 277 17.57 0.92 1.98
C ASN A 277 19.05 1.26 2.23
N ASP A 278 19.92 1.10 1.24
CA ASP A 278 21.34 1.46 1.38
C ASP A 278 21.51 2.97 1.56
N CYS A 279 20.66 3.80 0.93
CA CYS A 279 20.61 5.24 1.15
C CYS A 279 20.19 5.61 2.58
N GLU A 280 19.13 4.97 3.10
CA GLU A 280 18.63 5.15 4.47
C GLU A 280 19.67 4.76 5.53
N ASN A 281 20.50 3.77 5.22
CA ASN A 281 21.54 3.25 6.11
C ASN A 281 22.95 3.82 5.81
N ALA A 282 23.06 4.78 4.89
CA ALA A 282 24.34 5.38 4.48
C ALA A 282 25.10 6.04 5.64
N ARG A 283 24.35 6.58 6.60
CA ARG A 283 24.82 7.22 7.83
C ARG A 283 23.69 7.26 8.85
N SER A 284 23.99 7.64 10.08
CA SER A 284 22.95 7.95 11.07
C SER A 284 22.24 9.25 10.71
N PHE A 285 20.92 9.21 10.62
CA PHE A 285 20.05 10.37 10.42
C PHE A 285 19.25 10.64 11.69
N LYS A 286 19.04 11.93 11.98
CA LYS A 286 18.05 12.37 12.97
C LYS A 286 16.67 12.35 12.35
N ILE A 287 15.65 12.01 13.13
CA ILE A 287 14.26 12.02 12.67
C ILE A 287 13.41 12.79 13.67
N PRO A 288 12.55 13.74 13.25
CA PRO A 288 11.77 14.53 14.19
C PRO A 288 10.79 13.65 14.97
N LYS A 289 10.64 13.95 16.27
CA LYS A 289 9.55 13.41 17.13
C LYS A 289 8.16 13.92 16.71
N VAL A 290 8.17 15.00 15.96
CA VAL A 290 7.03 15.77 15.46
C VAL A 290 6.42 15.04 14.26
N ALA A 291 5.10 15.15 14.09
CA ALA A 291 4.39 14.42 13.04
C ALA A 291 4.82 14.92 11.65
N ALA A 292 4.78 16.22 11.42
CA ALA A 292 5.10 16.79 10.11
C ALA A 292 6.61 16.92 9.88
N ILE A 293 7.08 16.53 8.69
CA ILE A 293 8.46 16.74 8.23
C ILE A 293 8.48 17.90 7.24
N LYS A 294 9.26 18.95 7.53
CA LYS A 294 9.37 20.13 6.68
C LYS A 294 10.38 19.90 5.55
N HIS A 295 9.94 19.29 4.46
CA HIS A 295 10.81 18.93 3.33
C HIS A 295 10.84 19.96 2.18
N GLY A 296 9.84 20.85 2.07
CA GLY A 296 9.83 21.92 1.06
C GLY A 296 9.66 21.46 -0.40
N LEU A 297 9.29 20.18 -0.61
CA LEU A 297 8.98 19.60 -1.91
C LEU A 297 7.52 19.87 -2.27
N ASP A 298 7.22 19.85 -3.57
CA ASP A 298 5.85 19.91 -4.07
C ASP A 298 5.05 18.66 -3.64
N ASP A 299 3.77 18.85 -3.31
CA ASP A 299 2.89 17.78 -2.83
C ASP A 299 2.77 16.64 -3.87
N GLU A 300 2.75 16.96 -5.17
CA GLU A 300 2.64 15.95 -6.23
C GLU A 300 3.88 15.07 -6.32
N LEU A 301 5.07 15.63 -6.07
CA LEU A 301 6.32 14.86 -6.00
C LEU A 301 6.31 13.89 -4.84
N VAL A 302 5.82 14.32 -3.67
CA VAL A 302 5.73 13.48 -2.48
C VAL A 302 4.70 12.37 -2.67
N ILE A 303 3.52 12.71 -3.20
CA ILE A 303 2.45 11.74 -3.48
C ILE A 303 2.95 10.70 -4.50
N ALA A 304 3.60 11.15 -5.59
CA ALA A 304 4.16 10.27 -6.59
C ALA A 304 5.26 9.36 -6.02
N ALA A 305 6.23 9.94 -5.31
CA ALA A 305 7.31 9.18 -4.70
C ALA A 305 6.78 8.11 -3.73
N ARG A 306 5.79 8.47 -2.89
CA ARG A 306 5.18 7.50 -1.99
C ARG A 306 4.47 6.36 -2.73
N ALA A 307 3.72 6.68 -3.79
CA ALA A 307 3.07 5.66 -4.62
C ALA A 307 4.08 4.66 -5.20
N LEU A 308 5.18 5.18 -5.74
CA LEU A 308 6.24 4.41 -6.40
C LEU A 308 7.12 3.62 -5.41
N ASP A 309 7.34 4.15 -4.21
CA ASP A 309 8.10 3.49 -3.13
C ASP A 309 7.40 2.21 -2.63
N THR A 310 6.07 2.18 -2.67
CA THR A 310 5.26 1.02 -2.23
C THR A 310 5.00 -0.03 -3.31
N ILE A 311 5.50 0.18 -4.52
CA ILE A 311 5.18 -0.67 -5.68
C ILE A 311 5.80 -2.08 -5.62
N GLY A 312 6.73 -2.33 -4.68
CA GLY A 312 7.31 -3.65 -4.46
C GLY A 312 6.29 -4.76 -4.20
N SER A 313 5.03 -4.42 -3.93
CA SER A 313 3.93 -5.39 -3.77
C SER A 313 2.90 -5.40 -4.92
N ALA A 314 3.07 -4.61 -5.97
CA ALA A 314 2.10 -4.53 -7.06
C ALA A 314 2.03 -5.86 -7.82
N TYR A 315 0.84 -6.47 -7.82
CA TYR A 315 0.58 -7.69 -8.57
C TYR A 315 0.72 -7.47 -10.08
N MET A 316 1.51 -8.31 -10.75
CA MET A 316 1.95 -8.09 -12.14
C MET A 316 2.07 -9.43 -12.89
N CYS A 317 0.96 -10.14 -13.08
CA CYS A 317 1.01 -11.48 -13.67
C CYS A 317 0.60 -11.56 -15.14
N SER A 318 -0.46 -10.87 -15.59
CA SER A 318 -1.02 -11.14 -16.93
C SER A 318 -1.39 -9.92 -17.76
N ASP A 319 -1.81 -8.80 -17.16
CA ASP A 319 -2.24 -7.61 -17.90
C ASP A 319 -1.19 -6.48 -17.98
N GLY A 320 -0.05 -6.61 -17.30
CA GLY A 320 1.04 -5.63 -17.35
C GLY A 320 0.93 -4.44 -16.39
N ALA A 321 1.97 -3.60 -16.35
CA ALA A 321 2.10 -2.47 -15.43
C ALA A 321 1.23 -1.31 -15.89
N ALA A 322 -0.06 -1.38 -15.58
CA ALA A 322 -0.96 -0.25 -15.74
C ALA A 322 -0.82 0.76 -14.58
N TRP A 323 0.38 0.96 -14.04
CA TRP A 323 0.57 1.71 -12.78
C TRP A 323 1.15 3.12 -12.95
N LEU A 324 1.69 3.44 -14.13
CA LEU A 324 2.25 4.77 -14.41
C LEU A 324 1.20 5.78 -14.91
N ASP A 325 0.04 5.31 -15.36
CA ASP A 325 -1.06 6.17 -15.80
C ASP A 325 -1.85 6.71 -14.60
N ASN A 326 -2.84 7.57 -14.86
CA ASN A 326 -3.61 8.26 -13.82
C ASN A 326 -4.27 7.28 -12.83
N GLU A 327 -4.99 6.29 -13.35
CA GLU A 327 -5.67 5.29 -12.55
C GLU A 327 -4.72 4.34 -11.82
N GLY A 328 -3.58 4.05 -12.44
CA GLY A 328 -2.49 3.29 -11.87
C GLY A 328 -1.89 3.97 -10.65
N MET A 329 -1.54 5.24 -10.78
CA MET A 329 -0.98 6.04 -9.69
C MET A 329 -1.96 6.18 -8.54
N ASP A 330 -3.24 6.50 -8.79
CA ASP A 330 -4.26 6.53 -7.74
C ASP A 330 -4.41 5.17 -7.05
N SER A 331 -4.30 4.06 -7.80
CA SER A 331 -4.35 2.72 -7.22
C SER A 331 -3.17 2.44 -6.29
N LEU A 332 -1.97 2.85 -6.69
CA LEU A 332 -0.76 2.72 -5.86
C LEU A 332 -0.84 3.59 -4.61
N ILE A 333 -1.31 4.82 -4.72
CA ILE A 333 -1.53 5.71 -3.56
C ILE A 333 -2.55 5.08 -2.62
N GLY A 334 -3.69 4.61 -3.15
CA GLY A 334 -4.72 3.91 -2.38
C GLY A 334 -4.23 2.61 -1.76
N SER A 335 -3.10 2.08 -2.24
CA SER A 335 -2.43 0.93 -1.66
C SER A 335 -1.45 1.27 -0.53
N ALA A 336 -0.82 2.44 -0.59
CA ALA A 336 0.14 2.91 0.39
C ALA A 336 -0.58 3.49 1.62
N LEU A 337 -1.56 4.35 1.37
CA LEU A 337 -2.18 5.25 2.35
C LEU A 337 -2.83 4.54 3.56
N PRO A 338 -3.51 3.38 3.40
CA PRO A 338 -4.02 2.66 4.57
C PRO A 338 -2.93 2.25 5.57
N ASN A 339 -1.70 1.99 5.10
CA ASN A 339 -0.57 1.74 6.01
C ASN A 339 -0.16 3.02 6.74
N ASP A 340 -0.07 4.13 6.01
CA ASP A 340 0.38 5.41 6.56
C ASP A 340 -0.57 5.92 7.67
N VAL A 341 -1.87 5.63 7.55
CA VAL A 341 -2.89 5.89 8.57
C VAL A 341 -2.73 4.96 9.79
N MET A 342 -2.55 3.66 9.56
CA MET A 342 -2.48 2.69 10.67
C MET A 342 -1.17 2.77 11.47
N ASP A 343 -0.08 3.20 10.83
CA ASP A 343 1.26 3.17 11.42
C ASP A 343 1.76 4.53 11.91
N LEU A 344 1.01 5.65 11.78
CA LEU A 344 1.55 6.99 12.07
C LEU A 344 2.22 7.13 13.45
N HIS A 345 1.59 6.60 14.51
CA HIS A 345 2.19 6.58 15.86
C HIS A 345 3.54 5.84 15.85
N THR A 346 3.54 4.62 15.30
CA THR A 346 4.72 3.76 15.24
C THR A 346 5.81 4.36 14.36
N ASP A 347 5.46 4.94 13.21
CA ASP A 347 6.37 5.58 12.27
C ASP A 347 7.07 6.79 12.90
N ILE A 348 6.38 7.56 13.74
CA ILE A 348 7.00 8.62 14.52
C ILE A 348 8.01 8.05 15.52
N ARG A 349 7.67 6.96 16.22
CA ARG A 349 8.49 6.33 17.28
C ARG A 349 9.69 5.55 16.75
N THR A 350 9.59 5.04 15.52
CA THR A 350 10.63 4.29 14.80
C THR A 350 11.47 5.17 13.89
N GLY A 351 11.07 6.42 13.70
CA GLY A 351 11.77 7.33 12.82
C GLY A 351 11.58 7.03 11.32
N GLU A 352 10.47 6.39 10.93
CA GLU A 352 10.12 6.24 9.52
C GLU A 352 9.77 7.60 8.91
N THR A 353 10.39 7.94 7.78
CA THR A 353 10.30 9.28 7.18
C THR A 353 9.38 9.35 5.97
N ARG A 354 9.00 8.19 5.40
CA ARG A 354 8.23 8.11 4.16
C ARG A 354 6.71 7.95 4.35
N ASN A 355 6.20 8.18 5.57
CA ASN A 355 4.76 8.15 5.83
C ASN A 355 4.07 9.39 5.22
N LEU A 356 3.06 9.20 4.37
CA LEU A 356 2.45 10.31 3.62
C LEU A 356 1.77 11.36 4.52
N LEU A 357 1.21 10.96 5.66
CA LEU A 357 0.56 11.90 6.58
C LEU A 357 1.58 12.88 7.17
N ARG A 358 2.80 12.38 7.46
CA ARG A 358 3.94 13.20 7.93
C ARG A 358 4.44 14.20 6.89
N LEU A 359 4.23 13.90 5.62
CA LEU A 359 4.79 14.70 4.52
C LEU A 359 3.78 15.73 3.99
N LEU A 360 2.49 15.41 3.96
CA LEU A 360 1.47 16.31 3.40
C LEU A 360 0.83 17.26 4.40
N TYR A 361 0.62 16.81 5.64
CA TYR A 361 -0.23 17.55 6.58
C TYR A 361 0.59 18.30 7.64
N PRO A 362 0.30 19.60 7.85
CA PRO A 362 1.05 20.42 8.80
C PRO A 362 0.68 20.08 10.24
N GLU A 363 1.55 20.45 11.17
CA GLU A 363 1.24 20.45 12.60
C GLU A 363 0.45 21.68 13.02
N GLY A 364 -0.13 21.62 14.23
CA GLY A 364 -0.76 22.78 14.87
C GLY A 364 -2.19 23.04 14.40
N LEU A 365 -2.81 22.07 13.73
CA LEU A 365 -4.24 22.05 13.45
C LEU A 365 -5.02 21.90 14.77
N THR A 366 -6.18 22.53 14.88
CA THR A 366 -7.09 22.20 15.99
C THR A 366 -7.64 20.79 15.81
N ILE A 367 -8.16 20.16 16.87
CA ILE A 367 -8.76 18.82 16.74
C ILE A 367 -9.90 18.80 15.72
N GLU A 368 -10.69 19.88 15.60
CA GLU A 368 -11.75 19.99 14.58
C GLU A 368 -11.18 20.03 13.15
N GLN A 369 -10.08 20.74 12.95
CA GLN A 369 -9.38 20.78 11.67
C GLN A 369 -8.77 19.41 11.35
N SER A 370 -8.11 18.78 12.31
CA SER A 370 -7.53 17.44 12.14
C SER A 370 -8.61 16.40 11.82
N MET A 371 -9.74 16.41 12.53
CA MET A 371 -10.87 15.52 12.25
C MET A 371 -11.41 15.73 10.82
N LYS A 372 -11.51 16.97 10.35
CA LYS A 372 -11.89 17.25 8.95
C LYS A 372 -10.88 16.67 7.97
N THR A 373 -9.59 16.93 8.16
CA THR A 373 -8.52 16.40 7.31
C THR A 373 -8.56 14.87 7.24
N VAL A 374 -8.59 14.16 8.37
CA VAL A 374 -8.63 12.68 8.36
C VAL A 374 -9.96 12.12 7.84
N SER A 375 -11.09 12.82 8.01
CA SER A 375 -12.36 12.41 7.41
C SER A 375 -12.34 12.52 5.88
N THR A 376 -11.65 13.52 5.34
CA THR A 376 -11.42 13.68 3.90
C THR A 376 -10.46 12.60 3.38
N LEU A 377 -9.43 12.25 4.14
CA LEU A 377 -8.56 11.12 3.83
C LEU A 377 -9.35 9.80 3.76
N LEU A 378 -10.16 9.52 4.77
CA LEU A 378 -10.99 8.32 4.84
C LEU A 378 -11.97 8.26 3.66
N SER A 379 -12.66 9.37 3.36
CA SER A 379 -13.60 9.40 2.23
C SER A 379 -12.88 9.22 0.89
N GLY A 380 -11.72 9.86 0.68
CA GLY A 380 -10.88 9.68 -0.50
C GLY A 380 -10.46 8.22 -0.71
N MET A 381 -10.02 7.54 0.36
CA MET A 381 -9.69 6.11 0.32
C MET A 381 -10.89 5.24 -0.02
N LEU A 382 -12.06 5.50 0.58
CA LEU A 382 -13.29 4.77 0.25
C LEU A 382 -13.69 5.01 -1.21
N CYS A 383 -13.61 6.24 -1.71
CA CYS A 383 -13.88 6.52 -3.13
C CYS A 383 -12.88 5.79 -4.05
N GLU A 384 -11.61 5.72 -3.67
CA GLU A 384 -10.60 4.99 -4.44
C GLU A 384 -10.84 3.48 -4.44
N ILE A 385 -11.24 2.90 -3.32
CA ILE A 385 -11.63 1.49 -3.26
C ILE A 385 -12.81 1.21 -4.20
N PHE A 386 -13.79 2.13 -4.29
CA PHE A 386 -14.93 1.99 -5.21
C PHE A 386 -14.44 2.00 -6.66
N ARG A 387 -13.60 2.98 -7.02
CA ARG A 387 -13.00 3.07 -8.34
C ARG A 387 -12.14 1.84 -8.65
N GLY A 388 -11.38 1.32 -7.69
CA GLY A 388 -10.62 0.08 -7.80
C GLY A 388 -11.50 -1.12 -8.09
N HIS A 389 -12.61 -1.27 -7.38
CA HIS A 389 -13.63 -2.29 -7.67
C HIS A 389 -14.21 -2.16 -9.08
N HIS A 390 -14.52 -0.93 -9.51
CA HIS A 390 -15.03 -0.66 -10.85
C HIS A 390 -13.99 -0.97 -11.94
N ARG A 391 -12.73 -0.54 -11.75
CA ARG A 391 -11.59 -0.82 -12.63
C ARG A 391 -11.35 -2.33 -12.74
N ALA A 392 -11.26 -3.04 -11.62
CA ALA A 392 -11.08 -4.49 -11.60
C ALA A 392 -12.25 -5.22 -12.28
N ARG A 393 -13.49 -4.80 -12.03
CA ARG A 393 -14.69 -5.51 -12.49
C ARG A 393 -15.06 -5.26 -13.95
N PHE A 394 -15.05 -4.00 -14.39
CA PHE A 394 -15.60 -3.58 -15.68
C PHE A 394 -14.52 -3.14 -16.67
N ASN A 395 -13.33 -2.81 -16.19
CA ASN A 395 -12.18 -2.46 -17.04
C ASN A 395 -11.16 -3.59 -17.07
N ASN A 396 -11.42 -4.63 -16.27
CA ASN A 396 -10.54 -5.77 -16.02
C ASN A 396 -9.16 -5.37 -15.47
N ARG A 397 -8.98 -4.16 -14.96
CA ARG A 397 -7.69 -3.58 -14.57
C ARG A 397 -7.10 -4.22 -13.30
N GLU A 398 -5.84 -4.67 -13.34
CA GLU A 398 -5.16 -5.34 -12.21
C GLU A 398 -4.84 -4.38 -11.07
N ASP A 399 -4.44 -3.14 -11.39
CA ASP A 399 -4.17 -2.04 -10.46
C ASP A 399 -5.36 -1.75 -9.54
N GLY A 400 -6.60 -1.85 -10.05
CA GLY A 400 -7.81 -1.71 -9.23
C GLY A 400 -7.91 -2.72 -8.07
N ARG A 401 -7.26 -3.88 -8.17
CA ARG A 401 -7.23 -4.89 -7.11
C ARG A 401 -6.26 -4.51 -6.00
N ILE A 402 -5.14 -3.87 -6.36
CA ILE A 402 -4.10 -3.45 -5.41
C ILE A 402 -4.71 -2.47 -4.41
N ALA A 403 -5.43 -1.45 -4.91
CA ALA A 403 -6.13 -0.46 -4.08
C ALA A 403 -7.23 -1.10 -3.21
N ALA A 404 -8.09 -1.94 -3.81
CA ALA A 404 -9.23 -2.53 -3.10
C ALA A 404 -8.86 -3.51 -1.98
N THR A 405 -7.60 -3.95 -1.94
CA THR A 405 -7.11 -4.99 -1.00
C THR A 405 -6.08 -4.49 0.00
N SER A 406 -5.75 -3.20 -0.03
CA SER A 406 -4.72 -2.65 0.85
C SER A 406 -5.13 -2.54 2.32
N PRO A 407 -6.32 -2.03 2.71
CA PRO A 407 -6.68 -1.93 4.12
C PRO A 407 -6.52 -3.22 4.94
N PRO A 408 -6.89 -4.42 4.44
CA PRO A 408 -6.62 -5.65 5.18
C PRO A 408 -5.16 -6.11 5.18
N TYR A 409 -4.39 -5.73 4.16
CA TYR A 409 -2.95 -5.87 4.24
C TYR A 409 -2.39 -5.01 5.37
N SER A 410 -2.84 -3.76 5.53
CA SER A 410 -2.41 -2.89 6.63
C SER A 410 -2.71 -3.47 8.02
N PHE A 411 -3.86 -4.14 8.20
CA PHE A 411 -4.21 -4.79 9.47
C PHE A 411 -3.37 -6.02 9.82
N CYS A 412 -2.96 -6.80 8.82
CA CYS A 412 -2.04 -7.91 9.06
C CYS A 412 -0.59 -7.41 9.16
N ARG A 413 -0.27 -6.28 8.51
CA ARG A 413 1.05 -5.70 8.44
C ARG A 413 1.42 -4.90 9.67
N ALA A 414 0.68 -3.84 10.02
CA ALA A 414 1.09 -2.75 10.93
C ALA A 414 2.13 -3.19 11.98
N ARG A 415 3.40 -2.88 11.69
CA ARG A 415 4.55 -3.83 11.68
C ARG A 415 5.02 -4.52 12.94
N HIS A 416 4.34 -4.36 14.07
CA HIS A 416 4.58 -5.15 15.27
C HIS A 416 3.29 -5.42 16.06
N ARG A 417 2.13 -5.34 15.39
CA ARG A 417 0.78 -5.70 15.87
C ARG A 417 0.42 -5.14 17.24
N LYS A 418 1.02 -4.05 17.69
CA LYS A 418 0.62 -3.32 18.92
C LYS A 418 -0.55 -2.38 18.64
N ILE A 419 -1.47 -2.81 17.77
CA ILE A 419 -2.47 -1.89 17.23
C ILE A 419 -3.55 -1.60 18.27
N PHE A 420 -3.93 -2.61 19.04
CA PHE A 420 -4.85 -2.44 20.15
C PHE A 420 -4.13 -1.88 21.38
N GLU A 421 -2.85 -2.16 21.60
CA GLU A 421 -2.01 -1.48 22.60
C GLU A 421 -1.94 0.04 22.33
N THR A 422 -1.74 0.43 21.08
CA THR A 422 -1.75 1.85 20.68
C THR A 422 -3.14 2.45 20.87
N LEU A 423 -4.20 1.77 20.42
CA LEU A 423 -5.58 2.25 20.63
C LEU A 423 -5.89 2.41 22.13
N GLU A 424 -5.49 1.46 22.98
CA GLU A 424 -5.64 1.55 24.44
C GLU A 424 -5.02 2.83 24.99
N MET A 425 -3.79 3.13 24.59
CA MET A 425 -3.07 4.32 25.04
C MET A 425 -3.83 5.61 24.70
N TYR A 426 -4.36 5.73 23.47
CA TYR A 426 -5.12 6.92 23.06
C TYR A 426 -6.52 6.95 23.68
N ILE A 427 -7.24 5.83 23.74
CA ILE A 427 -8.57 5.74 24.38
C ILE A 427 -8.48 6.14 25.87
N THR A 428 -7.45 5.67 26.57
CA THR A 428 -7.24 5.96 27.99
C THR A 428 -6.90 7.44 28.23
N HIS A 429 -6.11 8.03 27.33
CA HIS A 429 -5.67 9.42 27.48
C HIS A 429 -6.74 10.44 27.08
N TYR A 430 -7.60 10.10 26.12
CA TYR A 430 -8.58 11.02 25.53
C TYR A 430 -10.03 10.53 25.76
N PRO A 431 -10.74 11.05 26.78
CA PRO A 431 -12.11 10.62 27.08
C PRO A 431 -13.12 10.83 25.94
N LYS A 432 -12.83 11.74 25.01
CA LYS A 432 -13.65 12.03 23.82
C LYS A 432 -13.32 11.15 22.62
N PHE A 433 -12.41 10.18 22.75
CA PHE A 433 -11.91 9.38 21.64
C PHE A 433 -13.04 8.82 20.78
N TRP A 434 -13.99 8.10 21.38
CA TRP A 434 -15.09 7.51 20.63
C TRP A 434 -16.07 8.53 20.04
N GLU A 435 -16.31 9.66 20.72
CA GLU A 435 -17.10 10.78 20.16
C GLU A 435 -16.47 11.28 18.85
N TRP A 436 -15.15 11.50 18.86
CA TRP A 436 -14.40 11.91 17.68
C TRP A 436 -14.36 10.84 16.59
N THR A 437 -14.23 9.55 16.96
CA THR A 437 -14.28 8.44 16.00
C THR A 437 -15.58 8.42 15.23
N TRP A 438 -16.71 8.52 15.91
CA TRP A 438 -18.02 8.53 15.26
C TRP A 438 -18.25 9.79 14.42
N GLU A 439 -17.72 10.94 14.86
CA GLU A 439 -17.80 12.19 14.11
C GLU A 439 -16.95 12.16 12.83
N ILE A 440 -15.71 11.67 12.89
CA ILE A 440 -14.86 11.44 11.71
C ILE A 440 -15.56 10.51 10.73
N PHE A 441 -16.13 9.40 11.23
CA PHE A 441 -16.84 8.43 10.40
C PHE A 441 -18.05 9.05 9.70
N ARG A 442 -18.86 9.83 10.43
CA ARG A 442 -20.02 10.55 9.89
C ARG A 442 -19.60 11.53 8.79
N MET A 443 -18.59 12.37 9.05
CA MET A 443 -18.07 13.33 8.06
C MET A 443 -17.48 12.66 6.83
N ALA A 444 -16.82 11.50 6.99
CA ALA A 444 -16.30 10.74 5.86
C ALA A 444 -17.45 10.16 5.01
N LYS A 445 -18.46 9.54 5.65
CA LYS A 445 -19.65 8.98 5.00
C LYS A 445 -20.42 10.02 4.18
N GLU A 446 -20.52 11.25 4.68
CA GLU A 446 -21.17 12.39 3.99
C GLU A 446 -20.44 12.84 2.73
N GLN A 447 -19.14 12.53 2.61
CA GLN A 447 -18.32 12.87 1.44
C GLN A 447 -18.26 11.74 0.40
N VAL A 448 -18.76 10.54 0.70
CA VAL A 448 -18.84 9.44 -0.27
C VAL A 448 -20.08 9.61 -1.16
N THR A 449 -20.01 10.63 -2.01
CA THR A 449 -21.06 11.04 -2.95
C THR A 449 -20.65 10.77 -4.40
N GLU A 450 -21.54 11.02 -5.36
CA GLU A 450 -21.19 10.95 -6.79
C GLU A 450 -19.96 11.83 -7.11
N GLU A 451 -19.89 13.06 -6.61
CA GLU A 451 -18.72 13.94 -6.82
C GLU A 451 -17.46 13.39 -6.14
N GLY A 452 -17.58 12.83 -4.94
CA GLY A 452 -16.44 12.19 -4.26
C GLY A 452 -15.92 10.98 -5.04
N LEU A 453 -16.80 10.23 -5.72
CA LEU A 453 -16.40 9.12 -6.58
C LEU A 453 -15.68 9.59 -7.85
N LEU A 454 -16.06 10.77 -8.38
CA LEU A 454 -15.42 11.38 -9.56
C LEU A 454 -14.10 12.08 -9.25
N GLU A 455 -13.84 12.43 -7.99
CA GLU A 455 -12.58 13.05 -7.55
C GLU A 455 -11.42 12.03 -7.50
N PRO A 456 -10.33 12.22 -8.28
CA PRO A 456 -9.12 11.40 -8.18
C PRO A 456 -8.51 11.41 -6.77
N LEU A 457 -7.84 10.32 -6.37
CA LEU A 457 -7.29 10.23 -5.01
C LEU A 457 -6.21 11.30 -4.76
N VAL A 458 -5.35 11.58 -5.75
CA VAL A 458 -4.40 12.71 -5.68
C VAL A 458 -5.11 14.03 -5.34
N CYS A 459 -6.25 14.34 -5.97
CA CYS A 459 -7.01 15.54 -5.67
C CYS A 459 -7.60 15.49 -4.25
N GLY A 460 -8.14 14.34 -3.83
CA GLY A 460 -8.67 14.16 -2.47
C GLY A 460 -7.62 14.39 -1.39
N LEU A 461 -6.38 13.96 -1.62
CA LEU A 461 -5.25 14.23 -0.72
C LEU A 461 -4.91 15.72 -0.61
N LYS A 462 -4.84 16.43 -1.75
CA LYS A 462 -4.66 17.89 -1.79
C LYS A 462 -5.83 18.61 -1.11
N ARG A 463 -7.07 18.17 -1.34
CA ARG A 463 -8.28 18.72 -0.71
C ARG A 463 -8.33 18.49 0.80
N ALA A 464 -7.83 17.36 1.31
CA ALA A 464 -7.74 17.13 2.75
C ALA A 464 -6.89 18.18 3.47
N ARG A 465 -5.91 18.77 2.77
CA ARG A 465 -5.07 19.86 3.28
C ARG A 465 -5.81 21.20 3.28
N THR A 466 -6.56 21.50 2.23
CA THR A 466 -7.32 22.76 2.12
C THR A 466 -8.64 22.74 2.89
N GLN A 467 -9.14 21.54 3.22
CA GLN A 467 -10.42 21.29 3.90
C GLN A 467 -11.63 21.87 3.16
N GLU A 468 -11.50 22.03 1.84
CA GLU A 468 -12.60 22.51 1.01
C GLU A 468 -13.70 21.45 0.86
N PRO A 469 -14.97 21.87 0.81
CA PRO A 469 -16.08 20.96 0.61
C PRO A 469 -16.12 20.44 -0.83
N LEU A 470 -16.62 19.22 -0.99
CA LEU A 470 -17.04 18.71 -2.31
C LEU A 470 -18.27 19.46 -2.81
N PRO A 471 -18.48 19.56 -4.14
CA PRO A 471 -19.74 20.00 -4.68
C PRO A 471 -20.90 19.11 -4.19
N PRO A 472 -22.08 19.69 -3.90
CA PRO A 472 -23.24 18.93 -3.45
C PRO A 472 -23.65 17.85 -4.45
N SER A 473 -23.77 16.61 -4.00
CA SER A 473 -24.18 15.48 -4.84
C SER A 473 -24.77 14.33 -4.02
N PRO A 474 -25.54 13.43 -4.65
CA PRO A 474 -26.15 12.29 -3.95
C PRO A 474 -25.13 11.33 -3.35
N ALA A 475 -25.45 10.76 -2.19
CA ALA A 475 -24.65 9.71 -1.56
C ALA A 475 -24.72 8.39 -2.34
N THR A 476 -23.60 7.65 -2.39
CA THR A 476 -23.58 6.31 -2.98
C THR A 476 -24.22 5.27 -2.05
N LYS A 477 -24.86 4.25 -2.63
CA LYS A 477 -25.40 3.10 -1.90
C LYS A 477 -24.42 1.92 -1.80
N PHE A 478 -23.28 1.99 -2.49
CA PHE A 478 -22.33 0.86 -2.56
C PHE A 478 -21.82 0.43 -1.19
N TYR A 479 -21.56 1.41 -0.31
CA TYR A 479 -20.95 1.19 0.99
C TYR A 479 -21.94 0.89 2.12
N ASN A 480 -23.24 0.75 1.86
CA ASN A 480 -24.22 0.51 2.93
C ASN A 480 -23.85 -0.69 3.82
N LEU A 481 -23.46 -1.82 3.22
CA LEU A 481 -23.04 -3.01 3.98
C LEU A 481 -21.73 -2.81 4.75
N TYR A 482 -20.86 -1.95 4.25
CA TYR A 482 -19.63 -1.57 4.94
C TYR A 482 -19.96 -0.69 6.15
N TYR A 483 -20.83 0.32 5.97
CA TYR A 483 -21.28 1.18 7.05
C TYR A 483 -21.99 0.37 8.15
N ASP A 484 -22.89 -0.53 7.77
CA ASP A 484 -23.55 -1.45 8.70
C ASP A 484 -22.54 -2.27 9.51
N MET A 485 -21.40 -2.66 8.91
CA MET A 485 -20.36 -3.47 9.54
C MET A 485 -19.48 -2.68 10.51
N VAL A 486 -19.25 -1.39 10.24
CA VAL A 486 -18.60 -0.47 11.19
C VAL A 486 -19.54 -0.13 12.35
N GLU A 487 -20.83 0.07 12.08
CA GLU A 487 -21.82 0.48 13.07
C GLU A 487 -22.27 -0.70 13.97
N ASN A 488 -22.40 -1.93 13.41
CA ASN A 488 -22.85 -3.12 14.15
C ASN A 488 -22.29 -4.44 13.58
N GLY A 489 -22.63 -4.76 12.33
CA GLY A 489 -22.16 -5.96 11.63
C GLY A 489 -22.85 -7.29 11.98
N ALA A 490 -23.64 -7.37 13.06
CA ALA A 490 -24.27 -8.62 13.53
C ALA A 490 -25.05 -9.37 12.43
N ALA A 491 -25.82 -8.64 11.60
CA ALA A 491 -26.62 -9.23 10.53
C ALA A 491 -25.81 -10.04 9.50
N GLN A 492 -24.51 -9.73 9.32
CA GLN A 492 -23.64 -10.49 8.41
C GLN A 492 -22.93 -11.66 9.12
N VAL A 493 -22.69 -11.52 10.42
CA VAL A 493 -21.81 -12.39 11.21
C VAL A 493 -22.58 -13.51 11.93
N GLU A 494 -23.87 -13.30 12.20
CA GLU A 494 -24.78 -14.29 12.80
C GLU A 494 -25.27 -15.36 11.80
N LYS A 495 -25.05 -15.15 10.50
CA LYS A 495 -25.36 -16.15 9.46
C LYS A 495 -24.55 -17.43 9.69
N ARG A 496 -25.08 -18.60 9.27
CA ARG A 496 -24.36 -19.90 9.34
C ARG A 496 -22.94 -19.80 8.74
N GLN A 497 -22.86 -19.20 7.55
CA GLN A 497 -21.63 -18.92 6.80
C GLN A 497 -21.40 -17.40 6.75
N PRO A 498 -20.81 -16.81 7.80
CA PRO A 498 -20.64 -15.36 7.89
C PRO A 498 -19.71 -14.88 6.79
N LEU A 499 -20.07 -13.78 6.13
CA LEU A 499 -19.30 -13.20 5.01
C LEU A 499 -18.94 -14.20 3.87
N GLY A 500 -19.62 -15.36 3.80
CA GLY A 500 -19.39 -16.39 2.79
C GLY A 500 -18.25 -17.36 3.07
N VAL A 501 -17.66 -17.38 4.28
CA VAL A 501 -16.66 -18.38 4.64
C VAL A 501 -17.29 -19.75 4.94
N THR A 502 -16.47 -20.80 4.88
CA THR A 502 -16.87 -22.18 5.19
C THR A 502 -17.19 -22.39 6.67
N ASP A 503 -17.92 -23.46 6.99
CA ASP A 503 -18.43 -23.73 8.35
C ASP A 503 -17.29 -23.88 9.39
N ASP A 504 -16.11 -24.37 8.99
CA ASP A 504 -14.89 -24.49 9.80
C ASP A 504 -14.22 -23.14 10.10
N LEU A 505 -14.36 -22.15 9.22
CA LEU A 505 -13.83 -20.79 9.38
C LEU A 505 -14.81 -19.82 10.03
N ALA A 506 -16.10 -20.16 10.02
CA ALA A 506 -17.15 -19.34 10.59
C ALA A 506 -16.90 -18.97 12.06
N PRO A 507 -16.42 -19.87 12.96
CA PRO A 507 -16.09 -19.51 14.33
C PRO A 507 -15.00 -18.44 14.43
N VAL A 508 -13.95 -18.53 13.61
CA VAL A 508 -12.85 -17.56 13.58
C VAL A 508 -13.36 -16.17 13.20
N ILE A 509 -14.14 -16.08 12.12
CA ILE A 509 -14.73 -14.81 11.66
C ILE A 509 -15.63 -14.16 12.72
N ARG A 510 -16.42 -14.96 13.46
CA ARG A 510 -17.27 -14.43 14.54
C ARG A 510 -16.46 -13.89 15.71
N LYS A 511 -15.38 -14.58 16.10
CA LYS A 511 -14.49 -14.12 17.18
C LYS A 511 -13.76 -12.84 16.79
N ILE A 512 -13.23 -12.75 15.55
CA ILE A 512 -12.61 -11.53 15.04
C ILE A 512 -13.59 -10.36 15.12
N HIS A 513 -14.83 -10.55 14.64
CA HIS A 513 -15.86 -9.51 14.73
C HIS A 513 -16.20 -9.13 16.18
N SER A 514 -16.36 -10.10 17.08
CA SER A 514 -16.62 -9.85 18.51
C SER A 514 -15.52 -9.00 19.12
N LEU A 515 -14.26 -9.39 18.92
CA LEU A 515 -13.09 -8.70 19.46
C LEU A 515 -12.97 -7.27 18.91
N TRP A 516 -13.05 -7.12 17.59
CA TRP A 516 -12.79 -5.85 16.89
C TRP A 516 -13.96 -4.86 16.92
N HIS A 517 -15.15 -5.29 17.32
CA HIS A 517 -16.34 -4.43 17.31
C HIS A 517 -17.05 -4.35 18.65
N LYS A 518 -17.42 -5.51 19.21
CA LYS A 518 -18.20 -5.56 20.44
C LYS A 518 -17.32 -5.29 21.66
N GLU A 519 -16.29 -6.09 21.82
CA GLU A 519 -15.46 -6.10 23.03
C GLU A 519 -14.60 -4.84 23.12
N ILE A 520 -14.15 -4.29 21.97
CA ILE A 520 -13.39 -3.02 21.96
C ILE A 520 -14.18 -1.84 22.54
N LEU A 521 -15.52 -1.88 22.49
CA LEU A 521 -16.41 -0.84 23.03
C LEU A 521 -16.83 -1.07 24.49
N GLU A 522 -16.43 -2.18 25.13
CA GLU A 522 -16.85 -2.47 26.51
C GLU A 522 -16.14 -1.56 27.54
N ASP A 523 -16.89 -0.94 28.44
CA ASP A 523 -16.32 0.02 29.41
C ASP A 523 -15.51 -0.64 30.55
N ASN A 524 -15.60 -1.95 30.71
CA ASN A 524 -15.03 -2.71 31.84
C ASN A 524 -13.67 -3.36 31.54
N LYS A 525 -13.02 -3.00 30.43
CA LYS A 525 -11.68 -3.49 30.07
C LYS A 525 -10.65 -3.11 31.13
N LYS A 526 -9.75 -4.03 31.47
CA LYS A 526 -8.66 -3.79 32.44
C LYS A 526 -7.46 -3.16 31.74
N PRO A 527 -6.68 -2.31 32.42
CA PRO A 527 -5.43 -1.79 31.85
C PRO A 527 -4.51 -2.92 31.37
N GLY A 528 -3.91 -2.75 30.19
CA GLY A 528 -3.16 -3.76 29.46
C GLY A 528 -4.00 -4.59 28.49
N TRP A 529 -5.29 -4.27 28.29
CA TRP A 529 -6.17 -5.02 27.39
C TRP A 529 -5.70 -4.98 25.93
N GLY A 530 -5.02 -3.92 25.50
CA GLY A 530 -4.57 -3.79 24.13
C GLY A 530 -3.60 -4.91 23.73
N ILE A 531 -2.66 -5.25 24.61
CA ILE A 531 -1.72 -6.36 24.41
C ILE A 531 -2.45 -7.71 24.32
N GLU A 532 -3.47 -7.92 25.15
CA GLU A 532 -4.29 -9.13 25.13
C GLU A 532 -5.07 -9.25 23.80
N TYR A 533 -5.64 -8.14 23.33
CA TYR A 533 -6.39 -8.08 22.07
C TYR A 533 -5.50 -8.31 20.86
N ASP A 534 -4.29 -7.72 20.86
CA ASP A 534 -3.30 -7.93 19.83
C ASP A 534 -2.92 -9.42 19.73
N ALA A 535 -2.64 -10.07 20.86
CA ALA A 535 -2.31 -11.50 20.91
C ALA A 535 -3.48 -12.40 20.47
N GLU A 536 -4.72 -12.09 20.88
CA GLU A 536 -5.90 -12.87 20.48
C GLU A 536 -6.20 -12.71 18.98
N SER A 537 -6.13 -11.48 18.47
CA SER A 537 -6.30 -11.17 17.05
C SER A 537 -5.27 -11.90 16.17
N ASP A 538 -4.00 -11.94 16.61
CA ASP A 538 -2.93 -12.72 15.97
C ASP A 538 -3.23 -14.23 16.00
N GLY A 539 -3.67 -14.73 17.15
CA GLY A 539 -4.04 -16.14 17.34
C GLY A 539 -5.15 -16.57 16.37
N LEU A 540 -6.20 -15.75 16.22
CA LEU A 540 -7.30 -16.00 15.29
C LEU A 540 -6.85 -16.02 13.83
N PHE A 541 -5.95 -15.11 13.44
CA PHE A 541 -5.38 -15.10 12.10
C PHE A 541 -4.50 -16.33 11.82
N SER A 542 -3.74 -16.78 12.82
CA SER A 542 -2.92 -18.00 12.75
C SER A 542 -3.77 -19.27 12.68
N GLU A 543 -4.85 -19.34 13.46
CA GLU A 543 -5.86 -20.41 13.39
C GLU A 543 -6.47 -20.49 11.98
N ALA A 544 -6.81 -19.32 11.44
CA ALA A 544 -7.03 -19.02 10.01
C ALA A 544 -6.14 -19.84 9.07
N GLY A 545 -4.85 -19.49 9.09
CA GLY A 545 -3.83 -20.07 8.23
C GLY A 545 -3.66 -21.57 8.44
N THR A 546 -3.80 -22.04 9.69
CA THR A 546 -3.67 -23.47 10.02
C THR A 546 -4.81 -24.29 9.43
N ILE A 547 -6.06 -23.87 9.58
CA ILE A 547 -7.24 -24.53 8.98
C ILE A 547 -7.08 -24.58 7.45
N LEU A 548 -6.70 -23.45 6.85
CA LEU A 548 -6.48 -23.33 5.41
C LEU A 548 -5.32 -24.20 4.90
N SER A 549 -4.25 -24.35 5.68
CA SER A 549 -3.06 -25.12 5.28
C SER A 549 -3.32 -26.60 5.07
N ASN A 550 -4.39 -27.14 5.68
CA ASN A 550 -4.83 -28.52 5.48
C ASN A 550 -5.47 -28.73 4.10
N ARG A 551 -5.73 -27.66 3.36
CA ARG A 551 -6.24 -27.71 1.98
C ARG A 551 -5.03 -27.79 1.04
N SER A 552 -5.01 -28.75 0.13
CA SER A 552 -3.91 -28.90 -0.84
C SER A 552 -3.93 -27.72 -1.83
N ALA A 553 -2.93 -26.84 -1.73
CA ALA A 553 -2.76 -25.61 -2.51
C ALA A 553 -3.75 -24.45 -2.19
N ILE A 554 -3.52 -23.30 -2.83
CA ILE A 554 -4.40 -22.13 -2.76
C ILE A 554 -5.79 -22.53 -3.29
N SER A 555 -6.81 -22.35 -2.44
CA SER A 555 -8.18 -22.82 -2.69
C SER A 555 -9.18 -21.66 -2.69
N ASP A 556 -10.36 -21.87 -3.29
CA ASP A 556 -11.46 -20.91 -3.26
C ASP A 556 -11.80 -20.46 -1.82
N ASP A 557 -11.64 -21.34 -0.84
CA ASP A 557 -11.93 -21.03 0.56
C ASP A 557 -10.87 -20.13 1.20
N MET A 558 -9.63 -20.16 0.72
CA MET A 558 -8.61 -19.18 1.09
C MET A 558 -8.99 -17.79 0.59
N TYR A 559 -9.46 -17.69 -0.67
CA TYR A 559 -9.92 -16.43 -1.22
C TYR A 559 -11.18 -15.90 -0.52
N LYS A 560 -12.14 -16.77 -0.16
CA LYS A 560 -13.30 -16.36 0.64
C LYS A 560 -12.89 -15.84 2.01
N PHE A 561 -11.94 -16.50 2.68
CA PHE A 561 -11.40 -16.01 3.95
C PHE A 561 -10.72 -14.65 3.78
N ALA A 562 -9.85 -14.50 2.79
CA ALA A 562 -9.17 -13.25 2.47
C ALA A 562 -10.16 -12.09 2.26
N ILE A 563 -11.25 -12.30 1.53
CA ILE A 563 -12.30 -11.29 1.35
C ILE A 563 -13.02 -10.98 2.66
N ALA A 564 -13.34 -12.01 3.47
CA ALA A 564 -14.04 -11.83 4.75
C ALA A 564 -13.18 -11.09 5.78
N TYR A 565 -11.93 -11.52 5.97
CA TYR A 565 -10.92 -10.85 6.75
C TYR A 565 -10.67 -9.42 6.23
N GLY A 566 -10.64 -9.29 4.91
CA GLY A 566 -10.67 -8.06 4.13
C GLY A 566 -11.62 -7.01 4.68
N ARG A 567 -12.88 -7.42 4.73
CA ARG A 567 -14.02 -6.61 5.16
C ARG A 567 -13.95 -6.25 6.65
N LEU A 568 -13.59 -7.20 7.51
CA LEU A 568 -13.46 -6.96 8.95
C LEU A 568 -12.33 -5.98 9.26
N SER A 569 -11.25 -6.02 8.49
CA SER A 569 -10.09 -5.15 8.68
C SER A 569 -10.39 -3.70 8.31
N MET A 570 -11.45 -3.42 7.56
CA MET A 570 -11.92 -2.04 7.37
C MET A 570 -12.94 -1.62 8.44
N GLY A 571 -13.20 -2.46 9.45
CA GLY A 571 -14.20 -2.23 10.49
C GLY A 571 -13.85 -1.09 11.45
N LEU A 572 -14.53 -1.08 12.60
CA LEU A 572 -14.39 -0.02 13.62
C LEU A 572 -12.94 0.33 13.99
N PRO A 573 -11.99 -0.62 14.16
CA PRO A 573 -10.63 -0.27 14.52
C PRO A 573 -9.94 0.58 13.44
N TYR A 574 -10.22 0.35 12.15
CA TYR A 574 -9.63 1.13 11.05
C TYR A 574 -10.05 2.60 11.13
N VAL A 575 -11.31 2.84 11.45
CA VAL A 575 -11.86 4.17 11.65
C VAL A 575 -11.29 4.81 12.92
N ALA A 576 -11.10 4.03 13.99
CA ALA A 576 -10.49 4.51 15.23
C ALA A 576 -9.04 5.02 14.99
N TYR A 577 -8.29 4.42 14.07
CA TYR A 577 -6.94 4.90 13.72
C TYR A 577 -6.92 6.29 13.10
N HIS A 578 -7.94 6.66 12.31
CA HIS A 578 -8.07 8.03 11.84
C HIS A 578 -8.26 9.02 13.01
N THR A 579 -8.85 8.56 14.12
CA THR A 579 -8.95 9.37 15.35
C THR A 579 -7.60 9.53 16.02
N VAL A 580 -6.80 8.46 16.07
CA VAL A 580 -5.40 8.52 16.52
C VAL A 580 -4.62 9.54 15.69
N ASP A 581 -4.75 9.50 14.37
CA ASP A 581 -4.08 10.45 13.47
C ASP A 581 -4.53 11.89 13.70
N ALA A 582 -5.84 12.12 13.88
CA ALA A 582 -6.36 13.45 14.17
C ALA A 582 -5.80 14.00 15.49
N ILE A 583 -5.68 13.15 16.50
CA ILE A 583 -5.05 13.49 17.77
C ILE A 583 -3.56 13.79 17.57
N ILE A 584 -2.83 12.98 16.81
CA ILE A 584 -1.41 13.21 16.52
C ILE A 584 -1.20 14.54 15.79
N MET A 585 -2.03 14.85 14.79
CA MET A 585 -1.96 16.12 14.06
C MET A 585 -2.25 17.33 14.96
N ALA A 586 -3.16 17.19 15.94
CA ALA A 586 -3.56 18.27 16.83
C ALA A 586 -2.65 18.47 18.05
N TYR A 587 -2.23 17.36 18.68
CA TYR A 587 -1.61 17.34 20.00
C TYR A 587 -0.24 16.64 20.02
N GLY A 588 0.16 16.01 18.92
CA GLY A 588 1.37 15.19 18.82
C GLY A 588 1.15 13.74 19.24
N ALA A 589 2.12 12.88 18.91
CA ALA A 589 2.14 11.49 19.35
C ALA A 589 2.46 11.37 20.86
N LEU A 590 1.83 10.40 21.53
CA LEU A 590 2.03 10.12 22.95
C LEU A 590 3.40 9.47 23.26
#